data_AF-A0A4Y2BYQ3-F1
#
_entry.id   AF-A0A4Y2BYQ3-F1
#
_cell.length_a   1.000
_cell.length_b   1.000
_cell.length_c   1.000
_cell.angle_alpha   90.00
_cell.angle_beta   90.00
_cell.angle_gamma   90.00
#
_symmetry.space_group_name_H-M   'P 1'
#
loop_
_entity.id
_entity.type
_entity.pdbx_description
1 polymer ?
#
loop_
_entity_poly.entity_id
_entity_poly.type
_entity_poly.pdbx_seq_one_letter_code
_entity_poly.pdbx_strand_id
1 'polypeptide(L)'
;MPKRKRGITGDAASKREAIRKRERRVVETEEERNRRLSTTANVARTEERKKQKNQVIADCRTWHNVGRREERKKQKNKEIADWQ
;
A
#
# COMPACT_ATOMS: atom_id res chain seq x y z
N MET A 1 -61.10 3.56 39.77
CA MET A 1 -60.94 3.68 38.30
C MET A 1 -59.48 3.39 37.93
N PRO A 2 -59.15 2.37 37.11
CA PRO A 2 -57.75 2.10 36.75
C PRO A 2 -57.33 2.96 35.57
N LYS A 3 -56.34 3.85 35.77
CA LYS A 3 -55.78 4.67 34.69
C LYS A 3 -54.91 3.81 33.77
N ARG A 4 -55.28 3.75 32.49
CA ARG A 4 -54.53 3.02 31.45
C ARG A 4 -53.20 3.73 31.22
N LYS A 5 -52.08 3.06 31.51
CA LYS A 5 -50.75 3.48 31.05
C LYS A 5 -50.73 3.32 29.53
N ARG A 6 -50.79 4.43 28.80
CA ARG A 6 -50.55 4.44 27.36
C ARG A 6 -49.08 4.10 27.18
N GLY A 7 -48.81 2.82 26.97
CA GLY A 7 -47.46 2.31 26.75
C GLY A 7 -46.83 3.08 25.60
N ILE A 8 -45.61 3.55 25.83
CA ILE A 8 -44.67 4.01 24.81
C ILE A 8 -44.32 2.79 23.96
N THR A 9 -45.28 2.31 23.18
CA THR A 9 -45.08 1.22 22.23
C THR A 9 -44.48 1.88 21.00
N GLY A 10 -43.18 2.18 21.08
CA GLY A 10 -42.47 2.74 19.93
C GLY A 10 -42.64 1.79 18.76
N ASP A 11 -43.30 2.29 17.71
CA ASP A 11 -43.65 1.57 16.49
C ASP A 11 -42.47 0.71 16.00
N ALA A 12 -42.67 -0.61 15.99
CA ALA A 12 -41.65 -1.58 15.61
C ALA A 12 -41.25 -1.43 14.13
N ALA A 13 -42.17 -1.02 13.26
CA ALA A 13 -41.89 -0.75 11.86
C ALA A 13 -41.03 0.52 11.70
N SER A 14 -41.33 1.57 12.46
CA SER A 14 -40.53 2.81 12.49
C SER A 14 -39.08 2.55 12.92
N LYS A 15 -38.87 1.72 13.97
CA LYS A 15 -37.53 1.31 14.42
C LYS A 15 -36.78 0.53 13.34
N ARG A 16 -37.45 -0.42 12.67
CA ARG A 16 -36.86 -1.19 11.55
C ARG A 16 -36.51 -0.30 10.36
N GLU A 17 -37.28 0.74 10.09
CA GLU A 17 -36.98 1.69 9.02
C GLU A 17 -35.79 2.59 9.38
N ALA A 18 -35.72 3.06 10.63
CA ALA A 18 -34.59 3.85 11.13
C ALA A 18 -33.27 3.06 11.06
N ILE A 19 -33.29 1.76 11.40
CA ILE A 19 -32.13 0.88 11.27
C ILE A 19 -31.70 0.74 9.81
N ARG A 20 -32.63 0.42 8.89
CA ARG A 20 -32.32 0.33 7.44
C ARG A 20 -31.75 1.63 6.86
N LYS A 21 -32.24 2.79 7.31
CA LYS A 21 -31.68 4.11 6.91
C LYS A 21 -30.28 4.35 7.47
N ARG A 22 -29.97 3.82 8.66
CA ARG A 22 -28.63 3.91 9.24
C ARG A 22 -27.67 2.96 8.53
N GLU A 23 -28.07 1.72 8.29
CA GLU A 23 -27.27 0.71 7.59
C GLU A 23 -26.87 1.18 6.19
N ARG A 24 -27.79 1.77 5.42
CA ARG A 24 -27.45 2.36 4.11
C ARG A 24 -26.34 3.42 4.20
N ARG A 25 -26.46 4.35 5.15
CA ARG A 25 -25.43 5.38 5.38
C ARG A 25 -24.09 4.79 5.79
N VAL A 26 -24.10 3.72 6.61
CA VAL A 26 -22.87 3.03 7.00
C VAL A 26 -22.21 2.37 5.79
N VAL A 27 -22.97 1.63 4.98
CA VAL A 27 -22.45 0.98 3.77
C VAL A 27 -21.85 2.00 2.80
N GLU A 28 -22.52 3.12 2.54
CA GLU A 28 -21.99 4.21 1.70
C GLU A 28 -20.63 4.72 2.22
N THR A 29 -20.51 4.94 3.54
CA THR A 29 -19.24 5.39 4.14
C THR A 29 -18.15 4.33 4.10
N GLU A 30 -18.53 3.05 4.22
CA GLU A 30 -17.59 1.93 4.20
C GLU A 30 -17.09 1.64 2.79
N GLU A 31 -17.95 1.73 1.77
CA GLU A 31 -17.56 1.67 0.37
C GLU A 31 -16.60 2.81 0.00
N GLU A 32 -16.88 4.04 0.45
CA GLU A 32 -15.96 5.15 0.22
C GLU A 32 -14.62 4.96 0.95
N ARG A 33 -14.66 4.52 2.21
CA ARG A 33 -13.45 4.18 2.98
C ARG A 33 -12.67 3.06 2.28
N ASN A 34 -13.33 2.02 1.82
CA ASN A 34 -12.71 0.88 1.15
C ASN A 34 -12.12 1.31 -0.20
N ARG A 35 -12.80 2.17 -0.96
CA ARG A 35 -12.26 2.78 -2.19
C ARG A 35 -10.98 3.56 -1.91
N ARG A 36 -10.98 4.40 -0.86
CA ARG A 36 -9.78 5.16 -0.45
C ARG A 36 -8.64 4.22 -0.06
N LEU A 37 -8.92 3.20 0.75
CA LEU A 37 -7.94 2.20 1.17
C LEU A 37 -7.37 1.39 -0.01
N SER A 38 -8.22 1.00 -0.96
CA SER A 38 -7.78 0.32 -2.17
C SER A 38 -6.82 1.18 -2.99
N THR A 39 -7.14 2.47 -3.15
CA THR A 39 -6.25 3.41 -3.86
C THR A 39 -4.92 3.57 -3.14
N THR A 40 -4.91 3.76 -1.82
CA THR A 40 -3.66 3.90 -1.06
C THR A 40 -2.81 2.63 -1.09
N ALA A 41 -3.42 1.45 -0.99
CA ALA A 41 -2.72 0.17 -1.10
C ALA A 41 -2.08 -0.02 -2.49
N ASN A 42 -2.79 0.37 -3.55
CA ASN A 42 -2.25 0.33 -4.91
C ASN A 42 -1.06 1.29 -5.07
N VAL A 43 -1.18 2.54 -4.57
CA VAL A 43 -0.08 3.51 -4.60
C VAL A 43 1.14 2.95 -3.86
N ALA A 44 0.96 2.46 -2.64
CA ALA A 44 2.06 1.88 -1.85
C ALA A 44 2.78 0.74 -2.60
N ARG A 45 2.01 -0.18 -3.20
CA ARG A 45 2.57 -1.29 -4.00
C ARG A 45 3.36 -0.79 -5.22
N THR A 46 2.87 0.24 -5.91
CA THR A 46 3.57 0.79 -7.07
C THR A 46 4.86 1.50 -6.68
N GLU A 47 4.85 2.23 -5.58
CA GLU A 47 6.04 2.92 -5.04
C GLU A 47 7.10 1.93 -4.58
N GLU A 48 6.70 0.84 -3.92
CA GLU A 48 7.62 -0.25 -3.54
C GLU A 48 8.27 -0.87 -4.78
N ARG A 49 7.50 -1.17 -5.83
CA ARG A 49 8.03 -1.68 -7.09
C ARG A 49 9.00 -0.70 -7.76
N LYS A 50 8.72 0.60 -7.71
CA LYS A 50 9.65 1.63 -8.24
C LYS A 50 10.96 1.66 -7.45
N LYS A 51 10.90 1.61 -6.11
CA LYS A 51 12.09 1.55 -5.26
C LYS A 51 12.95 0.32 -5.58
N GLN A 52 12.33 -0.85 -5.69
CA GLN A 52 13.02 -2.09 -6.08
C GLN A 52 13.70 -1.96 -7.45
N LYS A 53 13.00 -1.42 -8.46
CA LYS A 53 13.60 -1.18 -9.79
C LYS A 53 14.79 -0.22 -9.74
N ASN A 54 14.65 0.89 -9.01
CA ASN A 54 15.73 1.87 -8.88
C ASN A 54 16.95 1.27 -8.15
N GLN A 55 16.71 0.42 -7.15
CA GLN A 55 17.77 -0.31 -6.47
C GLN A 55 18.49 -1.26 -7.42
N VAL A 56 17.76 -2.08 -8.20
CA VAL A 56 18.36 -2.98 -9.20
C VAL A 56 19.20 -2.21 -10.23
N ILE A 57 18.72 -1.05 -10.68
CA ILE A 57 19.48 -0.18 -11.60
C ILE A 57 20.78 0.32 -10.94
N ALA A 58 20.72 0.75 -9.68
CA ALA A 58 21.88 1.21 -8.94
C ALA A 58 22.89 0.07 -8.70
N ASP A 59 22.41 -1.14 -8.41
CA ASP A 59 23.24 -2.32 -8.22
C ASP A 59 23.95 -2.70 -9.52
N CYS A 60 23.24 -2.73 -10.65
CA CYS A 60 23.83 -2.97 -11.97
C CYS A 60 24.92 -1.94 -12.31
N ARG A 61 24.67 -0.66 -12.03
CA ARG A 61 25.66 0.40 -12.23
C ARG A 61 26.90 0.19 -11.35
N THR A 62 26.71 -0.25 -10.12
CA THR A 62 27.79 -0.58 -9.18
C THR A 62 28.63 -1.74 -9.69
N TRP A 63 27.99 -2.84 -10.12
CA TRP A 63 28.67 -4.00 -10.71
C TRP A 63 29.52 -3.64 -11.93
N HIS A 64 28.97 -2.82 -12.84
CA HIS A 64 29.73 -2.35 -14.00
C HIS A 64 30.99 -1.56 -13.61
N ASN A 65 30.90 -0.69 -12.60
CA ASN A 65 32.06 0.06 -12.10
C ASN A 65 33.11 -0.86 -11.46
N VAL A 66 32.67 -1.88 -10.70
CA VAL A 66 33.56 -2.89 -10.11
C VAL A 66 34.28 -3.66 -11.21
N GLY A 67 33.56 -4.16 -12.22
CA GLY A 67 34.15 -4.87 -13.35
C GLY A 67 35.24 -4.05 -14.05
N ARG A 68 34.97 -2.77 -14.35
CA ARG A 68 35.96 -1.86 -14.94
C ARG A 68 37.20 -1.68 -14.06
N ARG A 69 37.02 -1.59 -12.74
CA ARG A 69 38.14 -1.45 -11.80
C ARG A 69 38.99 -2.72 -11.78
N GLU A 70 38.36 -3.89 -11.76
CA GLU A 70 39.07 -5.17 -11.79
C GLU A 70 39.83 -5.38 -13.11
N GLU A 71 39.25 -4.99 -14.25
CA GLU A 71 39.92 -4.99 -15.55
C GLU A 71 41.21 -4.15 -15.53
N ARG A 72 41.12 -2.91 -15.02
CA ARG A 72 42.29 -2.03 -14.87
C ARG A 72 43.35 -2.62 -13.95
N LYS A 73 42.96 -3.29 -12.87
CA LYS A 73 43.92 -3.97 -11.97
C LYS A 73 44.63 -5.11 -12.68
N LYS A 74 43.90 -5.93 -13.46
CA LYS A 74 44.50 -7.01 -14.25
C LYS A 74 45.51 -6.47 -15.26
N GLN A 75 45.19 -5.38 -15.95
CA GLN A 75 46.12 -4.72 -16.86
C GLN A 75 47.40 -4.26 -16.13
N LYS A 76 47.27 -3.54 -15.02
CA LYS A 76 48.42 -3.11 -14.21
C LYS A 76 49.28 -4.27 -13.71
N ASN A 77 48.65 -5.36 -13.25
CA ASN A 77 49.38 -6.53 -12.78
C ASN A 77 50.14 -7.21 -13.92
N LYS A 78 49.58 -7.22 -15.14
CA LYS A 78 50.25 -7.73 -16.33
C LYS A 78 51.43 -6.83 -16.71
N GLU A 79 51.24 -5.52 -16.74
CA GLU A 79 52.33 -4.56 -16.98
C GLU A 79 53.48 -4.82 -15.99
N ILE A 80 53.20 -4.92 -14.69
CA ILE A 80 54.23 -5.21 -13.67
C ILE A 80 55.00 -6.50 -13.96
N ALA A 81 54.31 -7.57 -14.39
CA ALA A 81 54.95 -8.84 -14.72
C ALA A 81 55.84 -8.75 -15.97
N ASP A 82 55.48 -7.90 -16.95
CA ASP A 82 56.29 -7.67 -18.15
C ASP A 82 57.58 -6.86 -17.85
N TRP A 83 57.66 -6.18 -16.69
CA TRP A 83 58.84 -5.43 -16.23
C TRP A 83 59.79 -6.24 -15.29
N GLN A 84 59.49 -7.50 -14.97
CA GLN A 84 60.35 -8.39 -14.16
C GLN A 84 61.16 -9.36 -15.03
#